data_AF-A0A971MDL8-F1
#
_entry.id   AF-A0A971MDL8-F1
#
_cell.length_a   1.000
_cell.length_b   1.000
_cell.length_c   1.000
_cell.angle_alpha   90.00
_cell.angle_beta   90.00
_cell.angle_gamma   90.00
#
_symmetry.space_group_name_H-M   'P 1'
#
loop_
_entity.id
_entity.type
_entity.pdbx_description
1 polymer ?
#
loop_
_entity_poly.entity_id
_entity_poly.type
_entity_poly.pdbx_seq_one_letter_code
_entity_poly.pdbx_strand_id
1 'polypeptide(L)'
;ARAMQFLCEYNQYGRFSFGKISTGKVPGYKFSNYLNDFKEHQKTRHLIAESTLKHYDNELGRFLLFLDQNNFNSLDELKSSSILDYCGSFSSYSSSVRHNAFSTLRVFLRYLFNEKILNEDLSDLVPSVSHKR
;
A
#
# COMPACT_ATOMS: atom_id res chain seq x y z
N ALA A 1 19.88 20.03 9.46
CA ALA A 1 18.69 20.62 8.81
C ALA A 1 17.75 19.56 8.16
N ARG A 2 17.41 18.47 8.87
CA ARG A 2 16.44 17.46 8.37
C ARG A 2 15.05 17.63 8.99
N ALA A 3 14.98 18.04 10.26
CA ALA A 3 13.71 18.25 10.98
C ALA A 3 12.81 19.34 10.35
N MET A 4 13.39 20.42 9.80
CA MET A 4 12.62 21.47 9.13
C MET A 4 11.95 21.00 7.84
N GLN A 5 12.58 20.07 7.11
CA GLN A 5 12.01 19.56 5.85
C GLN A 5 10.78 18.69 6.13
N PHE A 6 10.84 17.85 7.17
CA PHE A 6 9.69 17.07 7.65
C PHE A 6 8.54 17.96 8.14
N LEU A 7 8.83 19.05 8.83
CA LEU A 7 7.80 19.99 9.29
C LEU A 7 7.17 20.78 8.14
N CYS A 8 7.97 21.17 7.14
CA CYS A 8 7.47 21.84 5.94
C CYS A 8 6.57 20.92 5.12
N GLU A 9 6.95 19.66 4.92
CA GLU A 9 6.14 18.67 4.22
C GLU A 9 4.84 18.35 4.98
N TYR A 10 4.90 18.23 6.31
CA TYR A 10 3.71 18.05 7.15
C TYR A 10 2.76 19.25 7.09
N ASN A 11 3.28 20.47 7.11
CA ASN A 11 2.49 21.70 7.08
C ASN A 11 1.82 21.93 5.71
N GLN A 12 2.48 21.57 4.60
CA GLN A 12 1.96 21.78 3.25
C GLN A 12 0.94 20.73 2.81
N TYR A 13 1.07 19.48 3.26
CA TYR A 13 0.24 18.36 2.79
C TYR A 13 -0.64 17.74 3.89
N GLY A 14 -0.50 18.18 5.15
CA GLY A 14 -1.14 17.55 6.30
C GLY A 14 -0.67 16.11 6.56
N ARG A 15 0.40 15.67 5.88
CA ARG A 15 0.89 14.29 5.89
C ARG A 15 2.40 14.23 5.79
N PHE A 16 2.96 13.17 6.34
CA PHE A 16 4.36 12.83 6.13
C PHE A 16 4.51 12.34 4.69
N SER A 17 5.31 13.04 3.88
CA SER A 17 5.85 12.43 2.68
C SER A 17 6.52 11.13 3.06
N PHE A 18 6.24 10.05 2.32
CA PHE A 18 6.72 8.69 2.57
C PHE A 18 8.25 8.57 2.31
N GLY A 19 9.05 9.53 2.79
CA GLY A 19 10.50 9.48 2.78
C GLY A 19 10.95 8.26 3.59
N LYS A 20 11.62 7.32 2.89
CA LYS A 20 12.18 6.05 3.41
C LYS A 20 11.63 5.69 4.80
N ILE A 21 10.43 5.14 4.85
CA ILE A 21 9.98 4.44 6.06
C ILE A 21 11.03 3.39 6.35
N SER A 22 11.82 3.66 7.39
CA SER A 22 12.79 2.74 7.95
C SER A 22 12.09 1.41 8.14
N THR A 23 12.73 0.35 7.69
CA THR A 23 12.29 -1.05 7.65
C THR A 23 11.96 -1.68 9.01
N GLY A 24 11.57 -0.89 10.01
CA GLY A 24 11.20 -1.33 11.34
C GLY A 24 9.74 -0.95 11.61
N LYS A 25 8.86 -1.95 11.52
CA LYS A 25 7.48 -1.98 12.02
C LYS A 25 6.67 -0.70 11.71
N VAL A 26 5.89 -0.76 10.63
CA VAL A 26 4.79 0.19 10.41
C VAL A 26 3.97 0.33 11.70
N PRO A 27 3.75 1.56 12.21
CA PRO A 27 3.01 1.79 13.45
C PRO A 27 1.60 1.18 13.33
N GLY A 28 1.06 0.63 14.42
CA GLY A 28 -0.18 -0.14 14.38
C GLY A 28 -1.32 0.57 13.64
N TYR A 29 -1.70 0.05 12.48
CA TYR A 29 -2.80 0.55 11.66
C TYR A 29 -4.05 -0.30 11.90
N LYS A 30 -5.23 0.34 11.79
CA LYS A 30 -6.55 -0.28 12.00
C LYS A 30 -6.77 -1.54 11.16
N PHE A 31 -6.15 -1.61 9.99
CA PHE A 31 -6.33 -2.69 9.02
C PHE A 31 -5.30 -3.83 9.11
N SER A 32 -4.55 -3.92 10.21
CA SER A 32 -3.51 -4.94 10.43
C SER A 32 -4.01 -6.38 10.38
N ASN A 33 -5.27 -6.63 10.78
CA ASN A 33 -5.89 -7.94 10.64
C ASN A 33 -5.96 -8.40 9.18
N TYR A 34 -6.37 -7.52 8.24
CA TYR A 34 -6.48 -7.86 6.82
C TYR A 34 -5.13 -8.20 6.19
N LEU A 35 -4.07 -7.52 6.62
CA LEU A 35 -2.73 -7.87 6.17
C LEU A 35 -2.31 -9.25 6.68
N ASN A 36 -2.64 -9.58 7.93
CA ASN A 36 -2.31 -10.88 8.49
C ASN A 36 -3.05 -12.00 7.77
N ASP A 37 -4.35 -11.80 7.50
CA ASP A 37 -5.17 -12.76 6.75
C ASP A 37 -4.65 -12.95 5.32
N PHE A 38 -4.31 -11.86 4.62
CA PHE A 38 -3.66 -11.93 3.31
C PHE A 38 -2.34 -12.73 3.34
N LYS A 39 -1.48 -12.48 4.34
CA LYS A 39 -0.20 -13.21 4.48
C LYS A 39 -0.44 -14.70 4.72
N GLU A 40 -1.41 -15.05 5.56
CA GLU A 40 -1.80 -16.43 5.81
C GLU A 40 -2.37 -17.10 4.56
N HIS A 41 -3.21 -16.39 3.81
CA HIS A 41 -3.74 -16.84 2.53
C HIS A 41 -2.63 -17.08 1.48
N GLN A 42 -1.69 -16.14 1.34
CA GLN A 42 -0.55 -16.29 0.43
C GLN A 42 0.38 -17.44 0.84
N LYS A 43 0.58 -17.64 2.14
CA LYS A 43 1.40 -18.74 2.66
C LYS A 43 0.74 -20.10 2.41
N THR A 44 -0.56 -20.22 2.67
CA THR A 44 -1.31 -21.48 2.59
C THR A 44 -1.65 -21.87 1.15
N ARG A 45 -2.10 -20.94 0.31
CA ARG A 45 -2.51 -21.23 -1.07
C ARG A 45 -1.38 -21.18 -2.09
N HIS A 46 -0.41 -20.29 -1.90
CA HIS A 46 0.61 -20.02 -2.92
C HIS A 46 2.03 -20.41 -2.48
N LEU A 47 2.19 -20.95 -1.27
CA LEU A 47 3.48 -21.40 -0.71
C LEU A 47 4.57 -20.32 -0.83
N ILE A 48 4.17 -19.05 -0.64
CA ILE A 48 5.05 -17.90 -0.79
C ILE A 48 6.12 -17.90 0.32
N ALA A 49 7.37 -17.63 -0.07
CA ALA A 49 8.50 -17.56 0.85
C ALA A 49 8.36 -16.41 1.87
N GLU A 50 8.90 -16.61 3.07
CA GLU A 50 8.83 -15.64 4.17
C GLU A 50 9.46 -14.28 3.81
N SER A 51 10.52 -14.28 3.00
CA SER A 51 11.15 -13.06 2.47
C SER A 51 10.17 -12.21 1.65
N THR A 52 9.32 -12.86 0.85
CA THR A 52 8.29 -12.18 0.05
C THR A 52 7.13 -11.71 0.92
N LEU A 53 6.73 -12.48 1.93
CA LEU A 53 5.73 -12.04 2.91
C LEU A 53 6.19 -10.79 3.68
N LYS A 54 7.48 -10.70 4.01
CA LYS A 54 8.08 -9.51 4.63
C LYS A 54 8.11 -8.32 3.67
N HIS A 55 8.30 -8.56 2.38
CA HIS A 55 8.18 -7.52 1.36
C HIS A 55 6.74 -6.99 1.27
N TYR A 56 5.75 -7.88 1.23
CA TYR A 56 4.34 -7.51 1.28
C TYR A 56 3.98 -6.74 2.55
N ASP A 57 4.52 -7.12 3.71
CA ASP A 57 4.31 -6.40 4.96
C ASP A 57 4.75 -4.94 4.87
N ASN A 58 5.91 -4.70 4.25
CA ASN A 58 6.44 -3.35 4.10
C ASN A 58 5.66 -2.53 3.06
N GLU A 59 5.32 -3.10 1.91
CA GLU A 59 4.63 -2.37 0.84
C GLU A 59 3.14 -2.15 1.17
N LEU A 60 2.44 -3.17 1.67
CA LEU A 60 1.05 -3.06 2.08
C LEU A 60 0.90 -2.26 3.38
N GLY A 61 1.85 -2.36 4.30
CA GLY A 61 1.86 -1.52 5.49
C GLY A 61 1.83 -0.03 5.16
N ARG A 62 2.53 0.40 4.11
CA ARG A 62 2.49 1.80 3.61
C ARG A 62 1.12 2.18 3.08
N PHE A 63 0.50 1.29 2.32
CA PHE A 63 -0.85 1.50 1.79
C PHE A 63 -1.88 1.59 2.93
N LEU A 64 -1.84 0.67 3.89
CA LEU A 64 -2.77 0.67 5.02
C LEU A 64 -2.58 1.88 5.93
N LEU A 65 -1.35 2.35 6.11
CA LEU A 65 -1.06 3.61 6.80
C LEU A 65 -1.64 4.81 6.03
N PHE A 66 -1.53 4.82 4.69
CA PHE A 66 -2.17 5.84 3.87
C PHE A 66 -3.69 5.85 4.04
N LEU A 67 -4.33 4.68 4.14
CA LEU A 67 -5.77 4.60 4.40
C LEU A 67 -6.14 5.14 5.80
N ASP A 68 -5.37 4.77 6.82
CA ASP A 68 -5.58 5.24 8.18
C ASP A 68 -5.48 6.78 8.26
N GLN A 69 -4.49 7.37 7.61
CA GLN A 69 -4.32 8.83 7.51
C GLN A 69 -5.44 9.53 6.72
N ASN A 70 -6.09 8.83 5.78
CA ASN A 70 -7.26 9.32 5.05
C ASN A 70 -8.57 9.19 5.84
N ASN A 71 -8.54 8.69 7.08
CA ASN A 71 -9.74 8.42 7.88
C ASN A 71 -10.71 7.41 7.22
N PHE A 72 -10.21 6.44 6.46
CA PHE A 72 -11.05 5.31 6.07
C PHE A 72 -11.39 4.48 7.31
N ASN A 73 -12.68 4.20 7.51
CA ASN A 73 -13.13 3.37 8.63
C ASN A 73 -13.14 1.89 8.24
N SER A 74 -13.43 1.59 6.97
CA SER A 74 -13.44 0.24 6.43
C SER A 74 -12.79 0.14 5.06
N LEU A 75 -12.32 -1.06 4.71
CA LEU A 75 -11.79 -1.34 3.36
C LEU A 75 -12.90 -1.37 2.29
N ASP A 76 -14.16 -1.61 2.65
CA ASP A 76 -15.27 -1.59 1.69
C ASP A 76 -15.57 -0.19 1.14
N GLU A 77 -15.16 0.86 1.86
CA GLU A 77 -15.27 2.26 1.43
C GLU A 77 -14.19 2.67 0.42
N LEU A 78 -13.27 1.77 0.07
CA LEU A 78 -12.25 2.04 -0.95
C LEU A 78 -12.93 2.33 -2.28
N LYS A 79 -12.65 3.52 -2.81
CA LYS A 79 -13.09 3.97 -4.12
C LYS A 79 -11.92 4.02 -5.08
N SER A 80 -12.23 4.00 -6.38
CA SER A 80 -11.29 4.15 -7.47
C SER A 80 -10.39 5.38 -7.29
N SER A 81 -10.97 6.50 -6.82
CA SER A 81 -10.26 7.74 -6.52
C SER A 81 -9.16 7.57 -5.47
N SER A 82 -9.40 6.79 -4.42
CA SER A 82 -8.44 6.56 -3.33
C SER A 82 -7.22 5.78 -3.81
N ILE A 83 -7.43 4.82 -4.71
CA ILE A 83 -6.35 4.04 -5.33
C ILE A 83 -5.51 4.91 -6.25
N LEU A 84 -6.16 5.77 -7.04
CA LEU A 84 -5.46 6.71 -7.92
C LEU A 84 -4.66 7.76 -7.13
N ASP A 85 -5.20 8.26 -6.01
CA ASP A 85 -4.50 9.20 -5.13
C ASP A 85 -3.25 8.58 -4.49
N TYR A 86 -3.38 7.32 -4.03
CA TYR A 86 -2.24 6.55 -3.58
C TYR A 86 -1.20 6.36 -4.69
N CYS A 87 -1.62 5.99 -5.90
CA CYS A 87 -0.71 5.85 -7.04
C CYS A 87 -0.03 7.19 -7.42
N GLY A 88 -0.75 8.30 -7.33
CA GLY A 88 -0.24 9.66 -7.55
C GLY A 88 0.86 10.04 -6.57
N SER A 89 0.77 9.56 -5.33
CA SER A 89 1.81 9.76 -4.30
C SER A 89 3.15 9.09 -4.67
N PHE A 90 3.18 8.13 -5.60
CA PHE A 90 4.41 7.48 -6.10
C PHE A 90 5.06 8.19 -7.30
N SER A 91 4.55 9.34 -7.71
CA SER A 91 5.06 10.10 -8.87
C SER A 91 6.54 10.48 -8.75
N SER A 92 7.01 10.82 -7.54
CA SER A 92 8.42 11.16 -7.27
C SER A 92 9.35 9.97 -7.00
N TYR A 93 8.83 8.74 -7.00
CA TYR A 93 9.62 7.53 -6.72
C TYR A 93 10.20 6.91 -8.00
N SER A 94 11.32 6.19 -7.86
CA SER A 94 11.92 5.41 -8.94
C SER A 94 10.95 4.37 -9.51
N SER A 95 11.10 4.07 -10.80
CA SER A 95 10.28 3.08 -11.52
C SER A 95 10.23 1.72 -10.81
N SER A 96 11.34 1.25 -10.25
CA SER A 96 11.41 -0.03 -9.54
C SER A 96 10.58 -0.05 -8.25
N VAL A 97 10.60 1.06 -7.49
CA VAL A 97 9.80 1.17 -6.26
C VAL A 97 8.32 1.23 -6.60
N ARG A 98 7.97 2.03 -7.61
CA ARG A 98 6.60 2.12 -8.13
C ARG A 98 6.08 0.77 -8.61
N HIS A 99 6.89 0.04 -9.39
CA HIS A 99 6.55 -1.29 -9.87
C HIS A 99 6.28 -2.27 -8.72
N ASN A 100 7.16 -2.32 -7.71
CA ASN A 100 7.00 -3.23 -6.57
C ASN A 100 5.75 -2.90 -5.74
N ALA A 101 5.53 -1.61 -5.45
CA ALA A 101 4.36 -1.15 -4.73
C ALA A 101 3.07 -1.48 -5.49
N PHE A 102 3.02 -1.17 -6.80
CA PHE A 102 1.83 -1.36 -7.63
C PHE A 102 1.55 -2.82 -7.96
N SER A 103 2.58 -3.64 -8.14
CA SER A 103 2.41 -5.09 -8.30
C SER A 103 1.83 -5.71 -7.02
N THR A 104 2.40 -5.36 -5.87
CA THR A 104 1.93 -5.84 -4.57
C THR A 104 0.50 -5.38 -4.26
N LEU A 105 0.21 -4.10 -4.53
CA LEU A 105 -1.13 -3.54 -4.34
C LEU A 105 -2.17 -4.27 -5.22
N ARG A 106 -1.86 -4.57 -6.47
CA ARG A 106 -2.76 -5.34 -7.35
C ARG A 106 -3.11 -6.70 -6.80
N VAL A 107 -2.10 -7.44 -6.33
CA VAL A 107 -2.30 -8.77 -5.74
C VAL A 107 -3.18 -8.69 -4.49
N PHE A 108 -2.96 -7.67 -3.66
CA PHE A 108 -3.75 -7.45 -2.44
C PHE A 108 -5.19 -7.04 -2.74
N LEU A 109 -5.42 -6.09 -3.65
CA LEU A 109 -6.78 -5.66 -4.04
C LEU A 109 -7.57 -6.83 -4.63
N ARG A 110 -6.93 -7.64 -5.47
CA ARG A 110 -7.56 -8.84 -6.05
C ARG A 110 -7.92 -9.87 -4.99
N TYR A 111 -7.08 -10.04 -3.97
CA TYR A 111 -7.41 -10.88 -2.82
C TYR A 111 -8.62 -10.32 -2.04
N LEU A 112 -8.65 -9.01 -1.75
CA LEU A 112 -9.77 -8.40 -1.05
C LEU A 112 -11.09 -8.54 -1.82
N PHE A 113 -11.04 -8.45 -3.16
CA PHE A 113 -12.20 -8.69 -4.01
C PHE A 113 -12.64 -10.17 -3.97
N ASN A 114 -11.71 -11.12 -4.06
CA ASN A 114 -12.01 -12.55 -3.98
C ASN A 114 -12.63 -12.95 -2.62
N GLU A 115 -12.16 -12.36 -1.53
CA GLU A 115 -12.71 -12.55 -0.18
C GLU A 115 -14.01 -11.75 0.06
N LYS A 116 -14.52 -11.05 -0.96
CA LYS A 116 -15.73 -10.22 -0.92
C LYS A 116 -15.68 -9.09 0.11
N ILE A 117 -14.48 -8.63 0.45
CA ILE A 117 -14.26 -7.45 1.29
C ILE A 117 -14.47 -6.19 0.46
N LEU A 118 -14.07 -6.22 -0.81
CA LEU A 118 -14.37 -5.18 -1.80
C LEU A 118 -15.56 -5.57 -2.66
N ASN A 119 -16.42 -4.60 -2.94
CA ASN A 119 -17.56 -4.77 -3.87
C ASN A 119 -17.13 -4.76 -5.34
N GLU A 120 -16.00 -4.14 -5.65
CA GLU A 120 -15.50 -3.97 -7.01
C GLU A 120 -14.02 -4.38 -7.08
N ASP A 121 -13.60 -4.93 -8.23
CA ASP A 121 -12.19 -5.20 -8.47
C ASP A 121 -11.45 -3.89 -8.79
N LEU A 122 -10.78 -3.35 -7.79
CA LEU A 122 -9.97 -2.14 -7.92
C LEU A 122 -8.56 -2.43 -8.45
N SER A 123 -8.24 -3.69 -8.75
CA SER A 123 -6.89 -4.09 -9.15
C SER A 123 -6.51 -3.55 -10.54
N ASP A 124 -7.49 -3.42 -11.44
CA ASP A 124 -7.29 -2.93 -12.80
C ASP A 124 -6.93 -1.43 -12.86
N LEU A 125 -7.33 -0.67 -11.83
CA LEU A 125 -7.05 0.77 -11.73
C LEU A 125 -5.58 1.08 -11.43
N VAL A 126 -4.84 0.10 -10.90
CA VAL A 126 -3.44 0.29 -10.54
C VAL A 126 -2.60 0.23 -11.81
N PRO A 127 -1.91 1.32 -12.18
CA PRO A 127 -1.17 1.36 -13.44
C PRO A 127 -0.07 0.30 -13.44
N SER A 128 -0.06 -0.53 -14.48
CA SER A 128 1.04 -1.47 -14.71
C SER A 128 2.24 -0.69 -15.23
N VAL A 129 3.33 -0.68 -14.47
CA VAL A 129 4.59 -0.08 -14.91
C VAL A 129 5.23 -1.03 -15.92
N SER A 130 4.76 -1.00 -17.16
CA SER A 130 5.39 -1.74 -18.26
C SER A 130 6.76 -1.12 -18.52
N HIS A 131 7.82 -1.88 -18.24
CA HIS A 131 9.15 -1.59 -18.75
C HIS A 131 9.08 -1.64 -20.28
N LYS A 132 8.96 -0.47 -20.92
CA LYS A 132 9.28 -0.35 -22.33
C LYS A 132 10.80 -0.45 -22.42
N ARG A 133 11.28 -1.64 -22.81
CA ARG A 133 12.68 -1.89 -23.18
C ARG A 133 13.06 -1.08 -24.41
#